data_AF-A0A5C6DQF6-F1
#
_entry.id   AF-A0A5C6DQF6-F1
#
_cell.length_a   1.000
_cell.length_b   1.000
_cell.length_c   1.000
_cell.angle_alpha   90.00
_cell.angle_beta   90.00
_cell.angle_gamma   90.00
#
_symmetry.space_group_name_H-M   'P 1'
#
loop_
_entity.id
_entity.type
_entity.pdbx_description
1 polymer ?
#
loop_
_entity_poly.entity_id
_entity_poly.type
_entity_poly.pdbx_seq_one_letter_code
_entity_poly.pdbx_strand_id
1 'polypeptide(L)'
;MYVDVDHKRTPAPAAGSSKHGAPKHWLAAARRGLEQGSETEILVDLRSVELISSQEIGELIRLQLSARQKSRRLVLNNPQPNLLEVFTLTRLDRLIELRHSAVTPATFV
;
A
#
# COMPACT_ATOMS: atom_id res chain seq x y z
N MET A 1 -49.34 2.48 35.96
CA MET A 1 -49.12 3.82 35.37
C MET A 1 -47.77 4.35 35.87
N TYR A 2 -46.68 4.07 35.15
CA TYR A 2 -45.56 4.95 34.82
C TYR A 2 -44.60 4.17 33.89
N VAL A 3 -43.83 4.90 33.11
CA VAL A 3 -43.45 4.59 31.72
C VAL A 3 -41.96 4.25 31.60
N ASP A 4 -41.62 3.50 30.54
CA ASP A 4 -40.29 3.24 29.96
C ASP A 4 -39.38 4.48 29.90
N VAL A 5 -38.05 4.33 30.14
CA VAL A 5 -37.00 4.95 29.29
C VAL A 5 -35.67 4.18 29.43
N ASP A 6 -35.28 3.49 28.36
CA ASP A 6 -33.93 3.01 28.05
C ASP A 6 -32.87 4.13 28.20
N HIS A 7 -31.87 3.93 29.08
CA HIS A 7 -30.71 4.81 29.19
C HIS A 7 -29.41 4.05 28.91
N LYS A 8 -29.11 3.93 27.61
CA LYS A 8 -27.80 4.10 26.99
C LYS A 8 -26.61 3.40 27.68
N ARG A 9 -26.28 2.20 27.17
CA ARG A 9 -24.88 1.76 27.10
C ARG A 9 -24.10 2.75 26.26
N THR A 10 -23.23 3.53 26.87
CA THR A 10 -22.13 4.22 26.19
C THR A 10 -21.11 3.17 25.75
N PRO A 11 -20.88 2.90 24.47
CA PRO A 11 -19.64 2.27 24.07
C PRO A 11 -18.49 3.25 24.34
N ALA A 12 -17.46 2.75 25.01
CA ALA A 12 -16.20 3.46 25.21
C ALA A 12 -15.68 4.08 23.90
N PRO A 13 -14.99 5.22 23.94
CA PRO A 13 -14.35 5.78 22.76
C PRO A 13 -13.34 4.76 22.22
N ALA A 14 -13.67 4.17 21.07
CA ALA A 14 -12.76 3.31 20.34
C ALA A 14 -11.48 4.08 20.03
N ALA A 15 -10.37 3.47 20.45
CA ALA A 15 -8.98 3.68 20.02
C ALA A 15 -8.71 4.94 19.18
N GLY A 16 -7.93 5.84 19.78
CA GLY A 16 -7.47 7.06 19.15
C GLY A 16 -6.80 6.87 17.78
N SER A 17 -7.09 7.83 16.91
CA SER A 17 -6.09 8.56 16.12
C SER A 17 -5.24 7.76 15.12
N SER A 18 -5.86 7.26 14.04
CA SER A 18 -5.13 7.10 12.78
C SER A 18 -5.02 8.45 12.07
N LYS A 19 -4.02 9.26 12.44
CA LYS A 19 -3.56 10.44 11.71
C LYS A 19 -2.26 10.15 10.93
N HIS A 20 -2.24 9.13 10.07
CA HIS A 20 -1.14 8.92 9.12
C HIS A 20 -1.69 8.27 7.84
N GLY A 21 -2.61 8.97 7.17
CA GLY A 21 -3.14 8.55 5.89
C GLY A 21 -2.35 9.17 4.76
N ALA A 22 -1.25 8.54 4.35
CA ALA A 22 -0.81 8.70 2.96
C ALA A 22 -2.01 8.32 2.07
N PRO A 23 -2.31 9.07 1.00
CA PRO A 23 -3.57 8.87 0.29
C PRO A 23 -3.62 7.45 -0.28
N LYS A 24 -4.70 6.71 0.01
CA LYS A 24 -5.00 5.32 -0.41
C LYS A 24 -5.03 5.10 -1.94
N HIS A 25 -4.64 6.11 -2.72
CA HIS A 25 -4.75 6.15 -4.17
C HIS A 25 -3.80 5.18 -4.88
N TRP A 26 -2.60 4.94 -4.36
CA TRP A 26 -1.58 4.13 -5.03
C TRP A 26 -1.97 2.64 -5.09
N LEU A 27 -2.51 2.07 -4.00
CA LEU A 27 -3.02 0.69 -3.98
C LEU A 27 -4.21 0.52 -4.92
N ALA A 28 -5.14 1.49 -4.91
CA ALA A 28 -6.29 1.48 -5.79
C ALA A 28 -5.89 1.58 -7.27
N ALA A 29 -4.89 2.40 -7.60
CA ALA A 29 -4.33 2.51 -8.95
C ALA A 29 -3.65 1.21 -9.39
N ALA A 30 -2.83 0.61 -8.53
CA ALA A 30 -2.16 -0.66 -8.81
C ALA A 30 -3.16 -1.80 -9.03
N ARG A 31 -4.25 -1.84 -8.25
CA ARG A 31 -5.37 -2.78 -8.44
C ARG A 31 -6.06 -2.61 -9.79
N ARG A 32 -6.38 -1.37 -10.18
CA ARG A 32 -6.96 -1.10 -11.51
C ARG A 32 -6.02 -1.53 -12.62
N GLY A 33 -4.72 -1.25 -12.51
CA GLY A 33 -3.72 -1.73 -13.46
C GLY A 33 -3.68 -3.26 -13.57
N LEU A 34 -3.84 -3.97 -12.44
CA LEU A 34 -3.91 -5.44 -12.41
C LEU A 34 -5.18 -6.00 -13.07
N GLU A 35 -6.29 -5.29 -12.95
CA GLU A 35 -7.61 -5.74 -13.43
C GLU A 35 -7.85 -5.39 -14.89
N GLN A 36 -7.42 -4.20 -15.31
CA GLN A 36 -7.77 -3.61 -16.60
C GLN A 36 -6.59 -3.58 -17.58
N GLY A 37 -5.36 -3.58 -17.08
CA GLY A 37 -4.14 -3.52 -17.90
C GLY A 37 -3.75 -4.87 -18.49
N SER A 38 -3.03 -4.84 -19.61
CA SER A 38 -2.45 -6.02 -20.27
C SER A 38 -0.93 -6.15 -20.05
N GLU A 39 -0.32 -5.21 -19.34
CA GLU A 39 1.12 -5.17 -19.11
C GLU A 39 1.56 -6.33 -18.23
N THR A 40 2.66 -7.00 -18.58
CA THR A 40 3.22 -8.09 -17.76
C THR A 40 3.77 -7.59 -16.42
N GLU A 41 4.05 -6.30 -16.31
CA GLU A 41 4.58 -5.65 -15.12
C GLU A 41 3.69 -4.48 -14.67
N ILE A 42 3.47 -4.37 -13.37
CA ILE A 42 2.71 -3.30 -12.73
C ILE A 42 3.66 -2.52 -11.84
N LEU A 43 4.03 -1.33 -12.31
CA LEU A 43 4.90 -0.41 -11.60
C LEU A 43 4.09 0.45 -10.63
N VAL A 44 4.50 0.47 -9.36
CA VAL A 44 3.91 1.32 -8.32
C VAL A 44 4.96 2.30 -7.84
N ASP A 45 4.78 3.58 -8.11
CA ASP A 45 5.69 4.63 -7.67
C ASP A 45 5.41 5.06 -6.22
N LEU A 46 6.39 4.88 -5.34
CA LEU A 46 6.29 5.18 -3.92
C LEU A 46 7.01 6.48 -3.53
N ARG A 47 7.45 7.32 -4.49
CA ARG A 47 8.14 8.60 -4.19
C ARG A 47 7.39 9.49 -3.20
N SER A 48 6.07 9.54 -3.32
CA SER A 48 5.20 10.37 -2.46
C SER A 48 4.61 9.62 -1.26
N VAL A 49 5.07 8.39 -0.99
CA VAL A 49 4.57 7.57 0.12
C VAL A 49 5.61 7.61 1.22
N GLU A 50 5.27 8.26 2.33
CA GLU A 50 6.16 8.39 3.48
C GLU A 50 5.93 7.29 4.52
N LEU A 51 4.70 6.78 4.65
CA LEU A 51 4.37 5.73 5.61
C LEU A 51 3.48 4.68 4.96
N ILE A 52 3.60 3.46 5.47
CA ILE A 52 2.71 2.36 5.13
C ILE A 52 2.18 1.72 6.42
N SER A 53 0.87 1.60 6.51
CA SER A 53 0.19 0.93 7.62
C SER A 53 0.22 -0.59 7.47
N SER A 54 -0.04 -1.32 8.56
CA SER A 54 -0.18 -2.78 8.54
C SER A 54 -1.31 -3.25 7.61
N GLN A 55 -2.39 -2.46 7.49
CA GLN A 55 -3.48 -2.74 6.56
C GLN A 55 -2.99 -2.64 5.11
N GLU A 56 -2.27 -1.59 4.76
CA GLU A 56 -1.74 -1.38 3.41
C GLU A 56 -0.69 -2.43 3.03
N ILE A 57 0.14 -2.88 3.98
CA ILE A 57 1.02 -4.04 3.80
C ILE A 57 0.20 -5.29 3.45
N GLY A 58 -0.86 -5.57 4.21
CA GLY A 58 -1.74 -6.71 3.96
C GLY A 58 -2.40 -6.65 2.58
N GLU A 59 -2.85 -5.47 2.16
CA GLU A 59 -3.42 -5.25 0.83
C GLU A 59 -2.38 -5.40 -0.29
N LEU A 60 -1.16 -4.92 -0.06
CA LEU A 60 -0.03 -5.05 -0.99
C LEU A 60 0.35 -6.52 -1.22
N ILE A 61 0.40 -7.33 -0.16
CA ILE A 61 0.63 -8.78 -0.25
C ILE A 61 -0.45 -9.44 -1.11
N ARG A 62 -1.74 -9.14 -0.83
CA ARG A 62 -2.85 -9.68 -1.61
C ARG A 62 -2.74 -9.29 -3.08
N LEU A 63 -2.37 -8.04 -3.37
CA LEU A 63 -2.18 -7.56 -4.73
C LEU A 63 -1.05 -8.32 -5.44
N GLN A 64 0.09 -8.55 -4.78
CA GLN A 64 1.18 -9.34 -5.36
C GLN A 64 0.77 -10.79 -5.64
N LEU A 65 0.01 -11.42 -4.74
CA LEU A 65 -0.51 -12.77 -4.97
C LEU A 65 -1.44 -12.81 -6.19
N SER A 66 -2.35 -11.84 -6.32
CA SER A 66 -3.22 -11.73 -7.50
C SER A 66 -2.44 -11.44 -8.79
N ALA A 67 -1.36 -10.64 -8.73
CA ALA A 67 -0.48 -10.42 -9.87
C ALA A 67 0.17 -11.73 -10.33
N ARG A 68 0.74 -12.51 -9.40
CA ARG A 68 1.35 -13.81 -9.68
C ARG A 68 0.37 -14.81 -10.29
N GLN A 69 -0.87 -14.86 -9.79
CA GLN A 69 -1.92 -15.72 -10.37
C GLN A 69 -2.22 -15.40 -11.83
N LYS A 70 -2.09 -14.12 -12.23
CA LYS A 70 -2.25 -13.67 -13.61
C LYS A 70 -0.94 -13.72 -14.42
N SER A 71 0.12 -14.35 -13.90
CA SER A 71 1.47 -14.35 -14.49
C SER A 71 2.04 -12.93 -14.72
N ARG A 72 1.60 -11.96 -13.91
CA ARG A 72 2.07 -10.58 -13.91
C ARG A 72 2.96 -10.33 -12.69
N ARG A 73 3.78 -9.29 -12.76
CA ARG A 73 4.71 -8.91 -11.68
C ARG A 73 4.31 -7.56 -11.11
N LEU A 74 4.23 -7.46 -9.79
CA LEU A 74 4.15 -6.17 -9.08
C LEU A 74 5.57 -5.72 -8.72
N VAL A 75 5.88 -4.46 -9.00
CA VAL A 75 7.18 -3.85 -8.72
C VAL A 75 6.94 -2.53 -8.01
N LEU A 76 7.60 -2.34 -6.86
CA LEU A 76 7.58 -1.06 -6.15
C LEU A 76 8.79 -0.24 -6.58
N ASN A 77 8.52 0.93 -7.14
CA ASN A 77 9.55 1.82 -7.64
C ASN A 77 9.73 3.01 -6.69
N ASN A 78 10.98 3.42 -6.53
CA ASN A 78 11.40 4.57 -5.72
C ASN A 78 10.84 4.60 -4.28
N PRO A 79 10.92 3.49 -3.52
CA PRO A 79 10.58 3.54 -2.10
C PRO A 79 11.52 4.49 -1.35
N GLN A 80 10.93 5.31 -0.47
CA GLN A 80 11.68 6.15 0.45
C GLN A 80 12.50 5.29 1.45
N PRO A 81 13.61 5.80 2.00
CA PRO A 81 14.50 5.02 2.88
C PRO A 81 13.80 4.37 4.06
N ASN A 82 12.85 5.08 4.68
CA ASN A 82 12.06 4.56 5.79
C ASN A 82 11.10 3.42 5.37
N LEU A 83 10.56 3.46 4.15
CA LEU A 83 9.77 2.35 3.61
C LEU A 83 10.66 1.13 3.30
N LEU A 84 11.89 1.34 2.84
CA LEU A 84 12.83 0.24 2.62
C LEU A 84 13.10 -0.52 3.92
N GLU A 85 13.32 0.17 5.03
CA GLU A 85 13.49 -0.48 6.34
C GLU A 85 12.27 -1.34 6.70
N VAL A 86 11.06 -0.80 6.51
CA VAL A 86 9.82 -1.54 6.74
C VAL A 86 9.74 -2.79 5.84
N PHE A 87 10.07 -2.67 4.55
CA PHE A 87 10.03 -3.79 3.61
C PHE A 87 11.09 -4.85 3.94
N THR A 88 12.29 -4.47 4.35
CA THR A 88 13.33 -5.40 4.78
C THR A 88 12.96 -6.11 6.08
N LEU A 89 12.46 -5.37 7.09
CA LEU A 89 12.04 -5.96 8.38
C LEU A 89 10.90 -6.97 8.20
N THR A 90 9.95 -6.65 7.32
CA THR A 90 8.80 -7.52 7.01
C THR A 90 9.11 -8.58 5.95
N ARG A 91 10.32 -8.57 5.37
CA ARG A 91 10.76 -9.44 4.28
C ARG A 91 9.92 -9.34 3.00
N LEU A 92 9.24 -8.21 2.82
CA LEU A 92 8.44 -7.92 1.61
C LEU A 92 9.32 -7.75 0.38
N ASP A 93 10.56 -7.31 0.55
CA ASP A 93 11.62 -7.24 -0.46
C ASP A 93 11.94 -8.61 -1.11
N ARG A 94 11.63 -9.72 -0.43
CA ARG A 94 11.75 -11.08 -1.00
C ARG A 94 10.53 -11.51 -1.80
N LEU A 95 9.39 -10.86 -1.58
CA LEU A 95 8.11 -11.19 -2.21
C LEU A 95 7.82 -10.30 -3.41
N ILE A 96 8.20 -9.03 -3.32
CA ILE A 96 7.91 -7.96 -4.26
C ILE A 96 9.23 -7.31 -4.64
N GLU A 97 9.43 -7.14 -5.95
CA GLU A 97 10.64 -6.51 -6.46
C GLU A 97 10.63 -5.02 -6.11
N LEU A 98 11.74 -4.55 -5.53
CA LEU A 98 11.96 -3.15 -5.24
C LEU A 98 12.95 -2.59 -6.27
N ARG A 99 12.60 -1.49 -6.93
CA ARG A 99 13.47 -0.78 -7.87
C ARG A 99 13.67 0.66 -7.42
N HIS A 100 14.85 1.18 -7.72
CA HIS A 100 15.11 2.62 -7.74
C HIS A 100 15.43 3.00 -9.17
N SER A 101 14.51 3.68 -9.84
CA SER A 101 14.83 4.34 -11.09
C SER A 101 15.69 5.55 -10.79
N ALA A 102 17.02 5.37 -10.82
CA ALA A 102 17.91 6.48 -11.07
C ALA A 102 17.50 7.03 -12.44
N VAL A 103 16.88 8.21 -12.46
CA VAL A 103 16.83 8.98 -13.71
C VAL A 103 18.30 9.22 -14.04
N THR A 104 18.88 8.43 -14.94
CA THR A 104 20.14 8.80 -15.56
C THR A 104 19.82 10.07 -16.33
N PRO A 105 20.30 11.27 -15.92
CA PRO A 105 20.18 12.41 -16.81
C PRO A 105 20.97 12.02 -18.05
N ALA A 106 20.27 11.81 -19.17
CA ALA A 106 20.91 11.66 -20.45
C ALA A 106 21.78 12.91 -20.64
N THR A 107 23.07 12.76 -20.35
CA THR A 107 24.06 13.80 -20.60
C THR A 107 24.23 13.77 -22.11
N PHE A 108 23.46 14.60 -22.79
CA PHE A 108 23.73 14.96 -24.18
C PHE A 108 25.03 15.75 -24.16
N VAL A 109 26.09 15.11 -24.67
CA VAL A 109 27.36 15.74 -25.05
C VAL A 109 27.28 16.12 -26.52
#